data_AF-A0A6N2B4U0-F1
#
_entry.id   AF-A0A6N2B4U0-F1
#
_cell.length_a   1.000
_cell.length_b   1.000
_cell.length_c   1.000
_cell.angle_alpha   90.00
_cell.angle_beta   90.00
_cell.angle_gamma   90.00
#
_symmetry.space_group_name_H-M   'P 1'
#
loop_
_entity.id
_entity.type
_entity.pdbx_description
1 polymer ?
#
loop_
_entity_poly.entity_id
_entity_poly.type
_entity_poly.pdbx_seq_one_letter_code
_entity_poly.pdbx_strand_id
1 'polypeptide(L)'
;MNRVSKMRKYEICEDIMIKILDYLPSKYLLKFKCVSKTWEKYITDCRSRRWNQKPHLVGFFCQHSFIKNSDLRFCLLDHSLINGTFNDSLHNFFHRDAHVVASSNGFVLCKVKKIHYYVYNPATRHFLVLPKTQISMEDYDNIQPLIGFICNEDNPDKKDDDSISFTIVRYAIPNTPPELHFVVTIESFSSETFVWTANKIILDVPLILCPCTIMISPSASVIDGVFCWYDDSSQITVYDSINKSFWAMKLPQHTEIGCGYLGSSDGGLYFALNIVYKAIVIVWYLASDIRNRDPSWIKKYERNVGRSILQCPDNDFKVEGKFYMIDYMVIHPTIPHIFYLGFRLNIISYDFEMDVVQFVSIFSGRSRLYKFFPFEWYQWPRRLE
;
A
#
# COMPACT_ATOMS: atom_id res chain seq x y z
N MET A 1 20.93 -8.55 -63.10
CA MET A 1 19.66 -8.97 -62.47
C MET A 1 19.92 -9.30 -61.01
N ASN A 2 19.76 -8.32 -60.10
CA ASN A 2 19.86 -8.56 -58.66
C ASN A 2 18.45 -8.68 -58.07
N ARG A 3 17.99 -9.92 -57.81
CA ARG A 3 16.78 -10.16 -57.03
C ARG A 3 17.15 -10.14 -55.55
N VAL A 4 16.96 -9.00 -54.90
CA VAL A 4 16.91 -8.92 -53.44
C VAL A 4 15.59 -9.54 -53.01
N SER A 5 15.66 -10.69 -52.33
CA SER A 5 14.51 -11.33 -51.68
C SER A 5 13.99 -10.41 -50.58
N LYS A 6 12.80 -9.85 -50.81
CA LYS A 6 12.07 -9.06 -49.82
C LYS A 6 11.63 -10.01 -48.71
N MET A 7 12.39 -10.11 -47.61
CA MET A 7 11.96 -10.82 -46.41
C MET A 7 10.63 -10.20 -45.96
N ARG A 8 9.55 -10.98 -45.98
CA ARG A 8 8.28 -10.58 -45.38
C ARG A 8 8.50 -10.51 -43.87
N LYS A 9 8.48 -9.29 -43.31
CA LYS A 9 8.25 -9.09 -41.88
C LYS A 9 6.83 -9.59 -41.60
N TYR A 10 6.71 -10.71 -40.90
CA TYR A 10 5.47 -11.08 -40.26
C TYR A 10 5.35 -10.22 -39.00
N GLU A 11 4.51 -9.20 -39.05
CA GLU A 11 4.14 -8.44 -37.85
C GLU A 11 3.12 -9.27 -37.07
N ILE A 12 3.46 -9.62 -35.83
CA ILE A 12 2.52 -10.26 -34.91
C ILE A 12 1.42 -9.22 -34.61
N CYS A 13 0.17 -9.62 -34.78
CA CYS A 13 -0.97 -8.74 -34.52
C CYS A 13 -0.96 -8.22 -33.07
N GLU A 14 -1.31 -6.95 -32.88
CA GLU A 14 -1.38 -6.27 -31.58
C GLU A 14 -2.19 -7.07 -30.56
N ASP A 15 -3.33 -7.64 -30.95
CA ASP A 15 -4.18 -8.44 -30.08
C ASP A 15 -3.50 -9.72 -29.60
N ILE A 16 -2.67 -10.33 -30.44
CA ILE A 16 -1.91 -11.54 -30.09
C ILE A 16 -0.78 -11.16 -29.13
N MET A 17 -0.10 -10.04 -29.38
CA MET A 17 0.96 -9.54 -28.50
C MET A 17 0.40 -9.20 -27.11
N ILE A 18 -0.71 -8.47 -27.07
CA ILE A 18 -1.44 -8.15 -25.84
C ILE A 18 -1.82 -9.43 -25.10
N LYS A 19 -2.41 -10.42 -25.77
CA LYS A 19 -2.74 -11.70 -25.14
C LYS A 19 -1.51 -12.39 -24.58
N ILE A 20 -0.41 -12.48 -25.34
CA ILE A 20 0.85 -13.08 -24.86
C ILE A 20 1.35 -12.36 -23.61
N LEU A 21 1.32 -11.02 -23.61
CA LEU A 21 1.71 -10.22 -22.45
C LEU A 21 0.77 -10.44 -21.26
N ASP A 22 -0.54 -10.49 -21.48
CA ASP A 22 -1.53 -10.80 -20.44
C ASP A 22 -1.31 -12.18 -19.81
N TYR A 23 -0.64 -13.12 -20.49
CA TYR A 23 -0.26 -14.42 -19.92
C TYR A 23 1.08 -14.43 -19.17
N LEU A 24 1.89 -13.37 -19.24
CA LEU A 24 3.20 -13.36 -18.59
C LEU A 24 3.08 -12.87 -17.15
N PRO A 25 3.87 -13.41 -16.20
CA PRO A 25 3.91 -12.88 -14.85
C PRO A 25 4.35 -11.42 -14.81
N SER A 26 3.77 -10.66 -13.88
CA SER A 26 4.08 -9.24 -13.66
C SER A 26 5.59 -8.98 -13.54
N LYS A 27 6.35 -9.89 -12.90
CA LYS A 27 7.81 -9.82 -12.77
C LYS A 27 8.57 -9.83 -14.11
N TYR A 28 8.07 -10.54 -15.12
CA TYR A 28 8.68 -10.59 -16.46
C TYR A 28 8.18 -9.43 -17.33
N LEU A 29 6.90 -9.10 -17.27
CA LEU A 29 6.33 -7.93 -17.95
C LEU A 29 7.10 -6.66 -17.62
N LEU A 30 7.47 -6.49 -16.36
CA LEU A 30 8.28 -5.37 -15.90
C LEU A 30 9.64 -5.25 -16.59
N LYS A 31 10.31 -6.37 -16.84
CA LYS A 31 11.58 -6.38 -17.57
C LYS A 31 11.39 -6.09 -19.06
N PHE A 32 10.23 -6.42 -19.61
CA PHE A 32 9.93 -6.21 -21.03
C PHE A 32 9.53 -4.79 -21.39
N LYS A 33 9.22 -3.91 -20.41
CA LYS A 33 9.02 -2.48 -20.68
C LYS A 33 10.21 -1.85 -21.41
N CYS A 34 11.43 -2.33 -21.13
CA CYS A 34 12.66 -1.83 -21.73
C CYS A 34 12.88 -2.27 -23.19
N VAL A 35 12.03 -3.14 -23.75
CA VAL A 35 12.23 -3.69 -25.10
C VAL A 35 11.92 -2.65 -26.18
N SER A 36 10.79 -1.95 -26.08
CA SER A 36 10.43 -0.84 -26.96
C SER A 36 9.27 -0.02 -26.38
N LYS A 37 9.10 1.22 -26.86
CA LYS A 37 7.96 2.09 -26.48
C LYS A 37 6.60 1.44 -26.79
N THR A 38 6.53 0.62 -27.85
CA THR A 38 5.32 -0.11 -28.22
C THR A 38 4.99 -1.19 -27.18
N TRP A 39 6.01 -1.95 -26.74
CA TRP A 39 5.84 -2.94 -25.67
C TRP A 39 5.46 -2.28 -24.35
N GLU A 40 6.09 -1.16 -24.00
CA GLU A 40 5.73 -0.37 -22.83
C GLU A 40 4.25 0.03 -22.84
N LYS A 41 3.74 0.51 -23.99
CA LYS A 41 2.31 0.83 -24.16
C LYS A 41 1.43 -0.40 -23.94
N TYR A 42 1.74 -1.53 -24.57
CA TYR A 42 0.95 -2.76 -24.43
C TYR A 42 0.96 -3.31 -23.00
N ILE A 43 2.11 -3.31 -22.34
CA ILE A 43 2.25 -3.72 -20.94
C ILE A 43 1.43 -2.81 -20.03
N THR A 44 1.41 -1.51 -20.30
CA THR A 44 0.59 -0.55 -19.55
C THR A 44 -0.90 -0.83 -19.71
N ASP A 45 -1.36 -1.14 -20.92
CA ASP A 45 -2.75 -1.52 -21.19
C ASP A 45 -3.15 -2.86 -20.52
N CYS A 46 -2.26 -3.86 -20.56
CA CYS A 46 -2.44 -5.14 -19.86
C CYS A 46 -2.63 -4.93 -18.35
N ARG A 47 -1.88 -3.99 -17.75
CA ARG A 47 -2.07 -3.63 -16.34
C ARG A 47 -3.43 -3.00 -16.11
N SER A 48 -3.80 -1.99 -16.88
CA SER A 48 -5.12 -1.38 -16.72
C SER A 48 -6.21 -2.46 -16.75
N ARG A 49 -6.16 -3.42 -17.68
CA ARG A 49 -7.10 -4.55 -17.70
C ARG A 49 -7.07 -5.42 -16.44
N ARG A 50 -5.90 -5.83 -15.95
CA ARG A 50 -5.76 -6.68 -14.74
C ARG A 50 -6.27 -5.98 -13.47
N TRP A 51 -6.08 -4.67 -13.38
CA TRP A 51 -6.48 -3.87 -12.21
C TRP A 51 -7.90 -3.28 -12.32
N ASN A 52 -8.51 -3.27 -13.51
CA ASN A 52 -9.88 -2.81 -13.73
C ASN A 52 -10.98 -3.80 -13.30
N GLN A 53 -10.63 -4.96 -12.72
CA GLN A 53 -11.64 -5.83 -12.12
C GLN A 53 -12.20 -5.17 -10.87
N LYS A 54 -13.52 -5.21 -10.67
CA LYS A 54 -14.09 -4.66 -9.45
C LYS A 54 -13.87 -5.67 -8.31
N PRO A 55 -13.20 -5.29 -7.22
CA PRO A 55 -13.10 -6.14 -6.05
C PRO A 55 -14.50 -6.49 -5.51
N HIS A 56 -14.64 -7.71 -5.01
CA HIS A 56 -15.86 -8.18 -4.35
C HIS A 56 -16.09 -7.46 -3.01
N LEU A 57 -15.01 -7.15 -2.30
CA LEU A 57 -15.05 -6.45 -1.02
C LEU A 57 -13.97 -5.38 -0.96
N VAL A 58 -14.34 -4.17 -0.53
CA VAL A 58 -13.40 -3.06 -0.32
C VAL A 58 -13.68 -2.38 1.01
N GLY A 59 -12.62 -2.09 1.75
CA GLY A 59 -12.71 -1.39 3.01
C GLY A 59 -11.34 -1.15 3.58
N PHE A 60 -11.27 -1.11 4.90
CA PHE A 60 -10.00 -1.06 5.61
C PHE A 60 -10.12 -1.74 6.96
N PHE A 61 -9.01 -2.31 7.41
CA PHE A 61 -8.86 -2.74 8.79
C PHE A 61 -8.42 -1.57 9.67
N CYS A 62 -8.92 -1.55 10.90
CA CYS A 62 -8.60 -0.55 11.90
C CYS A 62 -8.18 -1.26 13.20
N GLN A 63 -6.99 -0.94 13.71
CA GLN A 63 -6.45 -1.51 14.95
C GLN A 63 -5.76 -0.45 15.82
N HIS A 64 -5.89 -0.57 17.15
CA HIS A 64 -5.24 0.35 18.08
C HIS A 64 -3.75 0.04 18.23
N SER A 65 -2.90 1.06 18.19
CA SER A 65 -1.44 0.95 18.09
C SER A 65 -0.75 0.55 19.39
N PHE A 66 -1.33 0.91 20.55
CA PHE A 66 -0.67 0.78 21.85
C PHE A 66 -1.33 -0.21 22.82
N ILE A 67 -2.52 -0.71 22.49
CA ILE A 67 -3.25 -1.62 23.38
C ILE A 67 -2.98 -3.03 22.89
N LYS A 68 -2.33 -3.83 23.73
CA LYS A 68 -2.20 -5.27 23.48
C LYS A 68 -3.61 -5.88 23.47
N ASN A 69 -3.86 -6.77 22.52
CA ASN A 69 -5.17 -7.39 22.30
C ASN A 69 -6.29 -6.39 21.98
N SER A 70 -5.97 -5.28 21.30
CA SER A 70 -7.02 -4.41 20.77
C SER A 70 -7.79 -5.13 19.65
N ASP A 71 -9.12 -5.05 19.71
CA ASP A 71 -9.99 -5.61 18.68
C ASP A 71 -9.65 -5.04 17.31
N LEU A 72 -9.45 -5.94 16.35
CA LEU A 72 -9.37 -5.59 14.94
C LEU A 72 -10.77 -5.36 14.41
N ARG A 73 -11.01 -4.19 13.81
CA ARG A 73 -12.29 -3.87 13.17
C ARG A 73 -12.11 -3.78 11.67
N PHE A 74 -13.11 -4.25 10.93
CA PHE A 74 -13.20 -4.02 9.49
C PHE A 74 -14.31 -3.01 9.19
N CYS A 75 -14.02 -2.01 8.36
CA CYS A 75 -14.94 -0.93 8.01
C CYS A 75 -15.19 -0.87 6.49
N LEU A 76 -16.45 -0.68 6.10
CA LEU A 76 -16.95 -0.64 4.72
C LEU A 76 -17.54 0.74 4.40
N LEU A 77 -17.47 1.17 3.13
CA LEU A 77 -18.09 2.41 2.66
C LEU A 77 -19.61 2.25 2.51
N ASP A 78 -20.06 1.17 1.89
CA ASP A 78 -21.47 0.83 1.81
C ASP A 78 -21.91 0.16 3.12
N HIS A 79 -22.87 0.76 3.80
CA HIS A 79 -23.40 0.39 5.12
C HIS A 79 -23.91 -1.06 5.28
N SER A 80 -23.74 -1.94 4.30
CA SER A 80 -23.78 -3.37 4.55
C SER A 80 -22.54 -3.75 5.37
N LEU A 81 -22.61 -3.58 6.69
CA LEU A 81 -21.91 -4.46 7.62
C LEU A 81 -22.04 -5.85 7.02
N ILE A 82 -20.95 -6.46 6.58
CA ILE A 82 -20.99 -7.90 6.33
C ILE A 82 -21.57 -8.48 7.61
N ASN A 83 -22.71 -9.17 7.47
CA ASN A 83 -23.36 -9.97 8.50
C ASN A 83 -22.29 -10.49 9.47
N GLY A 84 -22.53 -10.40 10.78
CA GLY A 84 -21.53 -10.57 11.85
C GLY A 84 -20.46 -11.66 11.68
N THR A 85 -20.67 -12.68 10.85
CA THR A 85 -19.73 -13.72 10.44
C THR A 85 -18.33 -13.29 9.97
N PHE A 86 -18.13 -12.12 9.32
CA PHE A 86 -16.78 -11.64 8.96
C PHE A 86 -16.06 -10.96 10.12
N ASN A 87 -16.78 -10.23 10.98
CA ASN A 87 -16.20 -9.66 12.20
C ASN A 87 -15.95 -10.75 13.27
N ASP A 88 -16.86 -11.72 13.39
CA ASP A 88 -16.76 -12.84 14.33
C ASP A 88 -15.57 -13.77 13.98
N SER A 89 -15.28 -13.94 12.69
CA SER A 89 -14.11 -14.73 12.25
C SER A 89 -12.79 -14.03 12.55
N LEU A 90 -12.75 -12.69 12.45
CA LEU A 90 -11.60 -11.89 12.86
C LEU A 90 -11.42 -11.99 14.38
N HIS A 91 -12.50 -11.86 15.15
CA HIS A 91 -12.44 -11.87 16.62
C HIS A 91 -11.80 -13.14 17.18
N ASN A 92 -12.16 -14.32 16.65
CA ASN A 92 -11.62 -15.61 17.10
C ASN A 92 -10.12 -15.77 16.82
N PHE A 93 -9.60 -15.07 15.81
CA PHE A 93 -8.23 -15.19 15.37
C PHE A 93 -7.28 -14.19 16.07
N PHE A 94 -7.78 -12.99 16.37
CA PHE A 94 -6.99 -11.91 17.00
C PHE A 94 -6.90 -11.97 18.53
N HIS A 95 -7.49 -12.98 19.18
CA HIS A 95 -7.28 -13.25 20.61
C HIS A 95 -5.81 -13.59 21.00
N ARG A 96 -4.91 -13.77 20.02
CA ARG A 96 -3.52 -14.19 20.23
C ARG A 96 -2.50 -13.07 19.93
N ASP A 97 -2.47 -11.98 20.71
CA ASP A 97 -1.41 -10.93 20.65
C ASP A 97 -0.97 -10.53 19.21
N ALA A 98 -1.90 -10.56 18.26
CA ALA A 98 -1.60 -10.44 16.84
C ALA A 98 -1.94 -9.04 16.33
N HIS A 99 -1.07 -8.51 15.50
CA HIS A 99 -1.22 -7.18 14.92
C HIS A 99 -1.23 -7.27 13.41
N VAL A 100 -2.16 -6.58 12.76
CA VAL A 100 -2.09 -6.38 11.32
C VAL A 100 -0.93 -5.44 11.03
N VAL A 101 -0.15 -5.76 10.00
CA VAL A 101 1.00 -4.95 9.58
C VAL A 101 0.94 -4.56 8.11
N ALA A 102 0.20 -5.30 7.27
CA ALA A 102 -0.05 -4.93 5.89
C ALA A 102 -1.21 -5.77 5.31
N SER A 103 -1.73 -5.38 4.16
CA SER A 103 -2.72 -6.14 3.38
C SER A 103 -2.40 -6.02 1.90
N SER A 104 -2.72 -7.08 1.15
CA SER A 104 -2.55 -7.10 -0.31
C SER A 104 -3.45 -8.16 -0.91
N ASN A 105 -4.24 -7.78 -1.91
CA ASN A 105 -4.98 -8.70 -2.77
C ASN A 105 -5.84 -9.75 -2.01
N GLY A 106 -6.60 -9.31 -1.03
CA GLY A 106 -7.44 -10.15 -0.19
C GLY A 106 -6.72 -10.89 0.94
N PHE A 107 -5.40 -10.73 1.09
CA PHE A 107 -4.62 -11.31 2.18
C PHE A 107 -4.19 -10.25 3.18
N VAL A 108 -4.02 -10.68 4.43
CA VAL A 108 -3.59 -9.85 5.54
C VAL A 108 -2.29 -10.40 6.11
N LEU A 109 -1.25 -9.59 6.13
CA LEU A 109 -0.02 -9.91 6.82
C LEU A 109 -0.16 -9.47 8.27
N CYS A 110 0.09 -10.40 9.18
CA CYS A 110 0.06 -10.14 10.60
C CYS A 110 1.40 -10.50 11.26
N LYS A 111 1.67 -9.86 12.40
CA LYS A 111 2.83 -10.08 13.26
C LYS A 111 2.35 -10.53 14.64
N VAL A 112 2.95 -11.59 15.17
CA VAL A 112 2.82 -12.01 16.57
C VAL A 112 4.19 -11.95 17.22
N LYS A 113 4.28 -11.23 18.33
CA LYS A 113 5.57 -10.91 18.98
C LYS A 113 6.54 -10.26 17.98
N LYS A 114 7.84 -10.24 18.24
CA LYS A 114 8.81 -9.46 17.43
C LYS A 114 9.19 -10.06 16.07
N ILE A 115 9.06 -11.38 15.90
CA ILE A 115 9.78 -12.15 14.86
C ILE A 115 8.93 -13.20 14.14
N HIS A 116 7.65 -13.36 14.50
CA HIS A 116 6.77 -14.33 13.85
C HIS A 116 5.74 -13.58 13.02
N TYR A 117 5.70 -13.91 11.75
CA TYR A 117 4.70 -13.42 10.82
C TYR A 117 3.84 -14.58 10.36
N TYR A 118 2.62 -14.27 9.99
CA TYR A 118 1.78 -15.19 9.25
C TYR A 118 0.94 -14.41 8.24
N VAL A 119 0.61 -15.08 7.16
CA VAL A 119 -0.33 -14.57 6.15
C VAL A 119 -1.69 -15.18 6.44
N TYR A 120 -2.69 -14.33 6.63
CA TYR A 120 -4.07 -14.74 6.87
C TYR A 120 -4.92 -14.46 5.64
N ASN A 121 -5.77 -15.42 5.29
CA ASN A 121 -6.81 -15.27 4.28
C ASN A 121 -8.16 -15.09 5.00
N PRO A 122 -8.73 -13.88 5.07
CA PRO A 122 -10.01 -13.64 5.73
C PRO A 122 -11.18 -14.39 5.09
N ALA A 123 -11.11 -14.68 3.79
CA ALA A 123 -12.18 -15.37 3.06
C ALA A 123 -12.25 -16.87 3.43
N THR A 124 -11.10 -17.53 3.55
CA THR A 124 -11.03 -18.96 3.85
C THR A 124 -10.76 -19.25 5.32
N ARG A 125 -10.42 -18.23 6.12
CA ARG A 125 -10.00 -18.34 7.54
C ARG A 125 -8.74 -19.19 7.75
N HIS A 126 -7.97 -19.44 6.70
CA HIS A 126 -6.70 -20.15 6.79
C HIS A 126 -5.56 -19.16 7.05
N PHE A 127 -4.54 -19.62 7.77
CA PHE A 127 -3.32 -18.88 7.98
C PHE A 127 -2.11 -19.73 7.63
N LEU A 128 -1.09 -19.07 7.10
CA LEU A 128 0.21 -19.66 6.81
C LEU A 128 1.24 -19.04 7.74
N VAL A 129 1.76 -19.86 8.67
CA VAL A 129 2.84 -19.45 9.57
C VAL A 129 4.14 -19.37 8.79
N LEU A 130 4.81 -18.23 8.87
CA LEU A 130 6.09 -18.04 8.20
C LEU A 130 7.25 -18.50 9.09
N PRO A 131 8.37 -18.91 8.50
CA PRO A 131 9.60 -19.16 9.25
C PRO A 131 9.99 -17.92 10.06
N LYS A 132 10.68 -18.15 11.17
CA LYS A 132 11.26 -17.09 11.99
C LYS A 132 12.24 -16.26 11.16
N THR A 133 12.20 -14.94 11.33
CA THR A 133 13.11 -14.04 10.63
C THR A 133 14.55 -14.22 11.10
N GLN A 134 15.51 -14.02 10.20
CA GLN A 134 16.93 -14.19 10.52
C GLN A 134 17.48 -12.98 11.28
N ILE A 135 16.95 -11.80 10.98
CA ILE A 135 17.37 -10.56 11.62
C ILE A 135 16.35 -10.20 12.71
N SER A 136 16.82 -10.11 13.95
CA SER A 136 16.05 -9.44 15.00
C SER A 136 16.23 -7.94 14.80
N MET A 137 15.29 -7.31 14.11
CA MET A 137 15.19 -5.85 14.10
C MET A 137 14.58 -5.48 15.46
N GLU A 138 15.42 -5.05 16.41
CA GLU A 138 14.97 -4.75 17.77
C GLU A 138 14.01 -3.55 17.75
N ASP A 139 12.74 -3.81 18.06
CA ASP A 139 11.76 -2.79 18.45
C ASP A 139 12.23 -2.18 19.80
N TYR A 140 13.25 -1.32 19.81
CA TYR A 140 13.45 -0.36 20.91
C TYR A 140 12.39 0.74 20.73
N ASP A 141 11.73 1.12 21.81
CA ASP A 141 10.68 2.15 21.84
C ASP A 141 9.39 1.88 21.02
N ASN A 142 9.04 0.61 20.76
CA ASN A 142 7.85 0.21 19.98
C ASN A 142 7.88 0.64 18.49
N ILE A 143 9.04 1.00 17.96
CA ILE A 143 9.18 1.33 16.54
C ILE A 143 9.21 0.03 15.74
N GLN A 144 8.16 -0.22 14.95
CA GLN A 144 8.08 -1.40 14.08
C GLN A 144 8.97 -1.20 12.84
N PRO A 145 9.62 -2.25 12.33
CA PRO A 145 10.35 -2.15 11.07
C PRO A 145 9.39 -1.76 9.95
N LEU A 146 9.86 -0.90 9.04
CA LEU A 146 9.11 -0.55 7.85
C LEU A 146 8.95 -1.82 7.02
N ILE A 147 7.69 -2.19 6.78
CA ILE A 147 7.31 -3.45 6.14
C ILE A 147 6.41 -3.18 4.95
N GLY A 148 6.52 -4.00 3.93
CA GLY A 148 5.62 -4.04 2.81
C GLY A 148 5.28 -5.47 2.45
N PHE A 149 4.11 -5.66 1.86
CA PHE A 149 3.55 -6.96 1.55
C PHE A 149 2.87 -6.88 0.18
N ILE A 150 3.15 -7.85 -0.67
CA ILE A 150 2.49 -7.98 -1.96
C ILE A 150 2.17 -9.43 -2.24
N CYS A 151 0.90 -9.70 -2.55
CA CYS A 151 0.44 -10.97 -3.10
C CYS A 151 0.38 -10.84 -4.61
N ASN A 152 1.20 -11.62 -5.32
CA ASN A 152 1.21 -11.67 -6.77
C ASN A 152 0.29 -12.79 -7.26
N GLU A 153 -0.45 -12.46 -8.30
CA GLU A 153 -1.46 -13.35 -8.90
C GLU A 153 -0.84 -14.41 -9.82
N ASP A 154 0.36 -14.14 -10.32
CA ASP A 154 0.80 -14.76 -11.56
C ASP A 154 1.82 -15.87 -11.32
N ASN A 155 1.35 -17.12 -11.35
CA ASN A 155 2.19 -18.20 -11.87
C ASN A 155 1.45 -18.96 -13.01
N PRO A 156 1.54 -18.47 -14.26
CA PRO A 156 0.88 -19.05 -15.43
C PRO A 156 1.49 -20.40 -15.83
N ASP A 157 2.68 -20.73 -15.31
CA ASP A 157 3.35 -22.02 -15.53
C ASP A 157 2.69 -23.18 -14.75
N LYS A 158 1.74 -22.86 -13.85
CA LYS A 158 0.98 -23.87 -13.10
C LYS A 158 -0.52 -23.71 -13.35
N LYS A 159 -0.97 -24.12 -14.53
CA LYS A 159 -2.40 -24.15 -14.90
C LYS A 159 -3.29 -24.96 -13.94
N ASP A 160 -2.69 -25.81 -13.09
CA ASP A 160 -3.38 -26.68 -12.13
C ASP A 160 -3.11 -26.33 -10.65
N ASP A 161 -2.34 -25.29 -10.33
CA ASP A 161 -2.02 -24.93 -8.95
C ASP A 161 -2.51 -23.49 -8.71
N ASP A 162 -3.57 -23.32 -7.91
CA ASP A 162 -4.03 -22.05 -7.34
C ASP A 162 -2.97 -21.42 -6.39
N SER A 163 -1.68 -21.63 -6.66
CA SER A 163 -0.56 -21.25 -5.81
C SER A 163 -0.33 -19.74 -5.86
N ILE A 164 -0.95 -19.08 -4.89
CA ILE A 164 -0.75 -17.65 -4.63
C ILE A 164 0.69 -17.45 -4.16
N SER A 165 1.41 -16.60 -4.87
CA SER A 165 2.77 -16.21 -4.46
C SER A 165 2.72 -14.88 -3.75
N PHE A 166 3.55 -14.71 -2.72
CA PHE A 166 3.63 -13.44 -2.02
C PHE A 166 5.05 -13.14 -1.58
N THR A 167 5.32 -11.85 -1.46
CA THR A 167 6.61 -11.31 -1.04
C THR A 167 6.40 -10.34 0.11
N ILE A 168 7.25 -10.46 1.11
CA ILE A 168 7.33 -9.51 2.22
C ILE A 168 8.70 -8.86 2.14
N VAL A 169 8.75 -7.55 2.27
CA VAL A 169 10.00 -6.79 2.35
C VAL A 169 9.97 -5.96 3.60
N ARG A 170 11.07 -5.97 4.34
CA ARG A 170 11.27 -5.06 5.46
C ARG A 170 12.70 -4.57 5.53
N TYR A 171 12.89 -3.41 6.13
CA TYR A 171 14.21 -2.95 6.49
C TYR A 171 14.19 -2.25 7.84
N ALA A 172 15.29 -2.41 8.58
CA ALA A 172 15.50 -1.74 9.85
C ALA A 172 16.02 -0.33 9.60
N ILE A 173 15.54 0.60 10.40
CA ILE A 173 16.18 1.90 10.56
C ILE A 173 17.01 1.82 11.85
N PRO A 174 18.32 2.12 11.82
CA PRO A 174 19.14 2.13 13.03
C PRO A 174 18.63 3.17 14.04
N ASN A 175 18.65 2.85 15.34
CA ASN A 175 18.24 3.76 16.43
C ASN A 175 19.26 4.85 16.74
N THR A 176 20.26 5.05 15.87
CA THR A 176 21.20 6.16 15.99
C THR A 176 20.48 7.46 15.65
N PRO A 177 20.93 8.62 16.17
CA PRO A 177 20.47 9.92 15.67
C PRO A 177 20.49 9.94 14.14
N PRO A 178 19.69 10.80 13.48
CA PRO A 178 19.62 10.85 12.02
C PRO A 178 21.01 11.07 11.43
N GLU A 179 21.64 9.98 11.01
CA GLU A 179 22.97 9.90 10.45
C GLU A 179 22.87 9.51 8.99
N LEU A 180 23.91 9.86 8.23
CA LEU A 180 24.01 9.48 6.84
C LEU A 180 24.29 7.98 6.75
N HIS A 181 23.32 7.22 6.26
CA HIS A 181 23.48 5.81 5.97
C HIS A 181 24.03 5.61 4.57
N PHE A 182 25.09 4.82 4.46
CA PHE A 182 25.70 4.40 3.18
C PHE A 182 25.31 2.98 2.79
N VAL A 183 24.78 2.21 3.73
CA VAL A 183 24.37 0.82 3.54
C VAL A 183 23.03 0.59 4.21
N VAL A 184 22.10 -0.05 3.50
CA VAL A 184 20.81 -0.48 4.04
C VAL A 184 20.71 -1.99 3.95
N THR A 185 20.22 -2.63 5.01
CA THR A 185 19.95 -4.08 4.99
C THR A 185 18.47 -4.30 4.74
N ILE A 186 18.16 -4.89 3.58
CA ILE A 186 16.81 -5.30 3.21
C ILE A 186 16.64 -6.78 3.52
N GLU A 187 15.65 -7.13 4.32
CA GLU A 187 15.23 -8.51 4.52
C GLU A 187 13.94 -8.79 3.74
N SER A 188 13.92 -9.89 2.98
CA SER A 188 12.77 -10.26 2.16
C SER A 188 12.42 -11.73 2.31
N PHE A 189 11.12 -12.02 2.35
CA PHE A 189 10.56 -13.36 2.29
C PHE A 189 9.88 -13.58 0.94
N SER A 190 10.07 -14.76 0.35
CA SER A 190 9.31 -15.22 -0.81
C SER A 190 8.57 -16.51 -0.45
N SER A 191 7.28 -16.58 -0.77
CA SER A 191 6.52 -17.83 -0.60
C SER A 191 6.93 -18.93 -1.57
N GLU A 192 7.58 -18.59 -2.69
CA GLU A 192 8.10 -19.57 -3.67
C GLU A 192 9.26 -20.38 -3.08
N THR A 193 10.15 -19.73 -2.33
CA THR A 193 11.31 -20.39 -1.70
C THR A 193 11.06 -20.75 -0.24
N PHE A 194 10.03 -20.15 0.37
CA PHE A 194 9.70 -20.27 1.79
C PHE A 194 10.86 -19.90 2.72
N VAL A 195 11.70 -18.95 2.31
CA VAL A 195 12.93 -18.56 3.03
C VAL A 195 13.03 -17.03 3.15
N TRP A 196 13.47 -16.56 4.32
CA TRP A 196 13.93 -15.19 4.52
C TRP A 196 15.35 -15.02 3.99
N THR A 197 15.58 -13.93 3.26
CA THR A 197 16.89 -13.55 2.71
C THR A 197 17.22 -12.14 3.13
N ALA A 198 18.47 -11.88 3.47
CA ALA A 198 18.94 -10.55 3.83
C ALA A 198 20.00 -10.08 2.84
N ASN A 199 19.83 -8.86 2.31
CA ASN A 199 20.73 -8.26 1.33
C ASN A 199 21.18 -6.90 1.84
N LYS A 200 22.50 -6.67 1.86
CA LYS A 200 23.09 -5.36 2.11
C LYS A 200 23.20 -4.61 0.79
N ILE A 201 22.58 -3.44 0.71
CA ILE A 201 22.59 -2.57 -0.46
C ILE A 201 23.47 -1.38 -0.14
N ILE A 202 24.48 -1.15 -0.97
CA ILE A 202 25.32 0.05 -0.92
C ILE A 202 24.54 1.15 -1.64
N LEU A 203 24.41 2.31 -0.99
CA LEU A 203 23.68 3.45 -1.52
C LEU A 203 24.60 4.33 -2.35
N ASP A 204 24.15 4.71 -3.54
CA ASP A 204 24.89 5.64 -4.41
C ASP A 204 24.98 7.04 -3.79
N VAL A 205 23.91 7.44 -3.08
CA VAL A 205 23.81 8.68 -2.33
C VAL A 205 23.41 8.33 -0.91
N PRO A 206 24.14 8.80 0.12
CA PRO A 206 23.79 8.49 1.49
C PRO A 206 22.43 9.09 1.86
N LEU A 207 21.66 8.35 2.66
CA LEU A 207 20.31 8.72 3.06
C LEU A 207 20.21 8.89 4.56
N ILE A 208 19.44 9.88 5.00
CA ILE A 208 18.98 9.97 6.39
C ILE A 208 17.69 9.16 6.46
N LEU A 209 17.64 8.17 7.35
CA LEU A 209 16.46 7.33 7.55
C LEU A 209 15.87 7.67 8.92
N CYS A 210 14.65 8.21 8.94
CA CYS A 210 13.98 8.62 10.18
C CYS A 210 12.68 7.82 10.34
N PRO A 211 12.60 6.87 11.30
CA PRO A 211 11.37 6.09 11.45
C PRO A 211 10.23 7.00 11.89
N CYS A 212 9.10 6.96 11.19
CA CYS A 212 7.88 7.59 11.68
C CYS A 212 7.52 6.98 13.05
N THR A 213 7.39 7.82 14.08
CA THR A 213 7.04 7.33 15.44
C THR A 213 5.57 7.58 15.81
N ILE A 214 4.91 8.53 15.14
CA ILE A 214 3.57 9.00 15.54
C ILE A 214 2.55 8.84 14.41
N MET A 215 2.94 8.98 13.14
CA MET A 215 2.01 9.03 11.98
C MET A 215 2.45 8.10 10.85
N ILE A 216 2.61 6.82 11.17
CA ILE A 216 3.14 5.82 10.24
C ILE A 216 2.04 5.40 9.27
N SER A 217 2.21 5.57 7.95
CA SER A 217 1.56 4.68 6.97
C SER A 217 1.96 3.25 7.35
N PRO A 218 1.01 2.38 7.69
CA PRO A 218 1.33 1.25 8.53
C PRO A 218 2.04 0.13 7.77
N SER A 219 2.04 0.23 6.43
CA SER A 219 2.79 -0.58 5.49
C SER A 219 3.27 0.26 4.30
N ALA A 220 4.20 -0.30 3.53
CA ALA A 220 4.59 0.22 2.22
C ALA A 220 3.37 0.31 1.29
N SER A 221 3.35 1.32 0.43
CA SER A 221 2.60 1.25 -0.82
C SER A 221 3.41 0.44 -1.82
N VAL A 222 2.80 -0.58 -2.43
CA VAL A 222 3.52 -1.49 -3.33
C VAL A 222 2.89 -1.46 -4.71
N ILE A 223 3.69 -1.10 -5.70
CA ILE A 223 3.30 -1.11 -7.11
C ILE A 223 4.37 -1.87 -7.86
N ASP A 224 4.01 -2.98 -8.50
CA ASP A 224 4.92 -3.74 -9.35
C ASP A 224 6.21 -4.21 -8.67
N GLY A 225 6.13 -4.65 -7.41
CA GLY A 225 7.30 -5.04 -6.63
C GLY A 225 8.24 -3.87 -6.30
N VAL A 226 7.80 -2.63 -6.49
CA VAL A 226 8.43 -1.43 -5.94
C VAL A 226 7.71 -1.06 -4.66
N PHE A 227 8.45 -1.04 -3.57
CA PHE A 227 7.95 -0.76 -2.23
C PHE A 227 8.32 0.68 -1.87
N CYS A 228 7.32 1.48 -1.51
CA CYS A 228 7.51 2.87 -1.15
C CYS A 228 7.04 3.11 0.29
N TRP A 229 7.90 3.75 1.09
CA TRP A 229 7.59 4.16 2.46
C TRP A 229 7.81 5.66 2.60
N TYR A 230 6.95 6.30 3.38
CA TYR A 230 7.13 7.69 3.79
C TYR A 230 7.67 7.71 5.22
N ASP A 231 8.67 8.56 5.46
CA ASP A 231 9.40 8.61 6.73
C ASP A 231 9.48 10.06 7.27
N ASP A 232 9.85 10.24 8.54
CA ASP A 232 9.80 11.54 9.24
C ASP A 232 10.83 12.55 8.71
N SER A 233 11.76 12.14 7.84
CA SER A 233 12.70 13.05 7.16
C SER A 233 12.07 13.77 5.95
N SER A 234 10.76 13.61 5.74
CA SER A 234 10.02 14.20 4.62
C SER A 234 10.56 13.72 3.26
N GLN A 235 10.77 12.41 3.14
CA GLN A 235 11.12 11.76 1.88
C GLN A 235 10.31 10.48 1.70
N ILE A 236 10.24 9.99 0.47
CA ILE A 236 9.73 8.66 0.17
C ILE A 236 10.92 7.76 -0.09
N THR A 237 11.17 6.77 0.75
CA THR A 237 12.16 5.73 0.48
C THR A 237 11.56 4.67 -0.42
N VAL A 238 12.36 4.17 -1.35
CA VAL A 238 11.91 3.26 -2.39
C VAL A 238 12.86 2.08 -2.49
N TYR A 239 12.29 0.88 -2.48
CA TYR A 239 13.01 -0.36 -2.78
C TYR A 239 12.39 -1.04 -4.00
N ASP A 240 13.19 -1.21 -5.05
CA ASP A 240 12.81 -2.04 -6.19
C ASP A 240 13.28 -3.47 -5.98
N SER A 241 12.34 -4.36 -5.69
CA SER A 241 12.65 -5.77 -5.42
C SER A 241 13.15 -6.53 -6.66
N ILE A 242 12.91 -6.01 -7.86
CA ILE A 242 13.33 -6.61 -9.14
C ILE A 242 14.77 -6.24 -9.44
N ASN A 243 15.06 -4.94 -9.42
CA ASN A 243 16.39 -4.41 -9.71
C ASN A 243 17.32 -4.41 -8.48
N LYS A 244 16.80 -4.77 -7.30
CA LYS A 244 17.52 -4.79 -6.02
C LYS A 244 18.20 -3.47 -5.70
N SER A 245 17.50 -2.37 -5.94
CA SER A 245 18.02 -1.01 -5.73
C SER A 245 17.18 -0.25 -4.70
N PHE A 246 17.82 0.66 -3.97
CA PHE A 246 17.21 1.46 -2.91
C PHE A 246 17.55 2.94 -3.09
N TRP A 247 16.58 3.83 -2.93
CA TRP A 247 16.79 5.28 -3.06
C TRP A 247 15.72 6.12 -2.36
N ALA A 248 15.95 7.43 -2.26
CA ALA A 248 14.92 8.39 -1.87
C ALA A 248 14.32 9.06 -3.11
N MET A 249 13.00 9.07 -3.18
CA MET A 249 12.19 9.77 -4.17
C MET A 249 11.84 11.16 -3.63
N LYS A 250 12.05 12.18 -4.47
CA LYS A 250 11.74 13.58 -4.13
C LYS A 250 10.23 13.77 -4.00
N LEU A 251 9.82 14.48 -2.95
CA LEU A 251 8.44 14.92 -2.77
C LEU A 251 8.08 16.09 -3.70
N PRO A 252 6.78 16.31 -3.98
CA PRO A 252 6.33 17.55 -4.61
C PRO A 252 6.73 18.76 -3.76
N GLN A 253 7.14 19.86 -4.41
CA GLN A 253 7.51 21.09 -3.72
C GLN A 253 6.29 21.69 -3.00
N HIS A 254 6.45 21.95 -1.70
CA HIS A 254 5.47 22.68 -0.89
C HIS A 254 6.20 23.47 0.21
N THR A 255 5.63 24.59 0.64
CA THR A 255 6.25 25.50 1.63
C THR A 255 5.71 25.31 3.05
N GLU A 256 4.58 24.62 3.20
CA GLU A 256 3.91 24.48 4.49
C GLU A 256 4.25 23.16 5.19
N ILE A 257 4.34 23.24 6.51
CA ILE A 257 4.57 22.11 7.39
C ILE A 257 3.26 21.32 7.52
N GLY A 258 3.34 20.02 7.26
CA GLY A 258 2.19 19.13 7.24
C GLY A 258 2.56 17.72 7.67
N CYS A 259 1.54 16.87 7.76
CA CYS A 259 1.68 15.44 7.95
C CYS A 259 1.45 14.73 6.61
N GLY A 260 2.46 14.03 6.12
CA GLY A 260 2.40 13.30 4.86
C GLY A 260 1.81 11.89 5.02
N TYR A 261 1.09 11.45 4.00
CA TYR A 261 0.50 10.12 3.91
C TYR A 261 0.76 9.56 2.52
N LEU A 262 1.20 8.31 2.48
CA LEU A 262 1.45 7.59 1.24
C LEU A 262 0.48 6.43 1.11
N GLY A 263 -0.12 6.31 -0.08
CA GLY A 263 -1.06 5.22 -0.39
C GLY A 263 -1.05 4.91 -1.88
N SER A 264 -1.51 3.71 -2.23
CA SER A 264 -1.79 3.32 -3.61
C SER A 264 -3.28 3.14 -3.82
N SER A 265 -3.77 3.60 -4.98
CA SER A 265 -5.14 3.36 -5.43
C SER A 265 -5.13 3.13 -6.93
N ASP A 266 -5.92 2.17 -7.41
CA ASP A 266 -6.10 1.92 -8.84
C ASP A 266 -4.75 1.80 -9.61
N GLY A 267 -3.81 1.06 -9.01
CA GLY A 267 -2.45 0.89 -9.55
C GLY A 267 -1.55 2.14 -9.55
N GLY A 268 -2.04 3.28 -9.06
CA GLY A 268 -1.31 4.55 -8.96
C GLY A 268 -0.76 4.83 -7.55
N LEU A 269 0.32 5.61 -7.47
CA LEU A 269 0.88 6.09 -6.20
C LEU A 269 0.39 7.51 -5.90
N TYR A 270 -0.10 7.71 -4.68
CA TYR A 270 -0.63 8.98 -4.21
C TYR A 270 0.09 9.42 -2.94
N PHE A 271 0.47 10.69 -2.92
CA PHE A 271 0.97 11.36 -1.74
C PHE A 271 -0.04 12.42 -1.31
N ALA A 272 -0.42 12.43 -0.04
CA ALA A 272 -1.32 13.41 0.52
C ALA A 272 -0.67 14.13 1.69
N LEU A 273 -0.72 15.46 1.69
CA LEU A 273 -0.19 16.31 2.76
C LEU A 273 -1.34 16.99 3.48
N ASN A 274 -1.49 16.70 4.77
CA ASN A 274 -2.39 17.45 5.64
C ASN A 274 -1.62 18.62 6.26
N ILE A 275 -1.98 19.85 5.90
CA ILE A 275 -1.41 21.06 6.49
C ILE A 275 -1.98 21.23 7.90
N VAL A 276 -1.11 21.06 8.89
CA VAL A 276 -1.50 21.06 10.31
C VAL A 276 -2.16 22.40 10.66
N TYR A 277 -3.19 22.35 11.50
CA TYR A 277 -4.00 23.48 11.98
C TYR A 277 -4.92 24.15 10.95
N LYS A 278 -4.74 23.91 9.65
CA LYS A 278 -5.66 24.41 8.61
C LYS A 278 -6.72 23.40 8.17
N ALA A 279 -6.49 22.11 8.46
CA ALA A 279 -7.29 21.00 7.94
C ALA A 279 -7.43 21.03 6.41
N ILE A 280 -6.40 21.56 5.74
CA ILE A 280 -6.28 21.55 4.28
C ILE A 280 -5.48 20.32 3.91
N VAL A 281 -6.05 19.48 3.06
CA VAL A 281 -5.38 18.32 2.49
C VAL A 281 -5.10 18.58 1.03
N ILE A 282 -3.85 18.40 0.64
CA ILE A 282 -3.41 18.45 -0.75
C ILE A 282 -3.00 17.05 -1.18
N VAL A 283 -3.47 16.62 -2.34
CA VAL A 283 -3.21 15.28 -2.88
C VAL A 283 -2.49 15.39 -4.21
N TRP A 284 -1.40 14.63 -4.36
CA TRP A 284 -0.64 14.48 -5.58
C TRP A 284 -0.66 13.04 -6.06
N TYR A 285 -0.63 12.88 -7.38
CA TYR A 285 -0.49 11.62 -8.09
C TYR A 285 0.91 11.56 -8.74
N LEU A 286 1.60 10.42 -8.62
CA LEU A 286 2.85 10.19 -9.32
C LEU A 286 2.57 9.84 -10.78
N ALA A 287 2.85 10.78 -11.69
CA ALA A 287 2.58 10.63 -13.12
C ALA A 287 3.71 9.97 -13.90
N SER A 288 4.94 10.08 -13.41
CA SER A 288 6.08 9.34 -13.96
C SER A 288 6.04 7.87 -13.55
N ASP A 289 6.74 7.00 -14.28
CA ASP A 289 6.97 5.62 -13.82
C ASP A 289 7.61 5.63 -12.43
N ILE A 290 7.16 4.74 -11.55
CA ILE A 290 7.59 4.66 -10.15
C ILE A 290 9.09 4.37 -9.98
N ARG A 291 9.73 3.80 -11.00
CA ARG A 291 11.18 3.54 -11.03
C ARG A 291 12.00 4.73 -11.53
N ASN A 292 11.34 5.78 -12.04
CA ASN A 292 12.02 7.00 -12.45
C ASN A 292 12.63 7.70 -11.23
N ARG A 293 13.92 8.06 -11.31
CA ARG A 293 14.66 8.73 -10.23
C ARG A 293 14.32 10.21 -10.11
N ASP A 294 13.74 10.80 -11.15
CA ASP A 294 13.21 12.16 -11.14
C ASP A 294 11.67 12.11 -11.25
N PRO A 295 10.97 12.05 -10.10
CA PRO A 295 9.53 11.85 -10.08
C PRO A 295 8.79 13.08 -10.59
N SER A 296 7.74 12.85 -11.39
CA SER A 296 6.81 13.89 -11.83
C SER A 296 5.51 13.75 -11.05
N TRP A 297 5.26 14.69 -10.14
CA TRP A 297 4.05 14.75 -9.34
C TRP A 297 3.03 15.72 -9.95
N ILE A 298 1.79 15.26 -10.10
CA ILE A 298 0.67 16.09 -10.52
C ILE A 298 -0.25 16.31 -9.33
N LYS A 299 -0.46 17.57 -8.95
CA LYS A 299 -1.45 17.94 -7.93
C LYS A 299 -2.86 17.62 -8.46
N LYS A 300 -3.60 16.79 -7.74
CA LYS A 300 -4.96 16.36 -8.08
C LYS A 300 -6.01 17.15 -7.32
N TYR A 301 -5.84 17.28 -6.01
CA TYR A 301 -6.83 17.90 -5.13
C TYR A 301 -6.17 18.84 -4.12
N GLU A 302 -6.91 19.87 -3.73
CA GLU A 302 -6.66 20.71 -2.56
C GLU A 302 -8.01 21.08 -1.98
N ARG A 303 -8.26 20.68 -0.74
CA ARG A 303 -9.54 20.89 -0.07
C ARG A 303 -9.35 21.22 1.40
N ASN A 304 -10.20 22.09 1.93
CA ASN A 304 -10.31 22.32 3.36
C ASN A 304 -11.33 21.34 3.94
N VAL A 305 -10.86 20.13 4.24
CA VAL A 305 -11.68 19.05 4.79
C VAL A 305 -12.36 19.48 6.10
N GLY A 306 -11.66 20.25 6.95
CA GLY A 306 -12.23 20.76 8.20
C GLY A 306 -13.47 21.63 7.99
N ARG A 307 -13.47 22.46 6.94
CA ARG A 307 -14.63 23.28 6.56
C ARG A 307 -15.80 22.41 6.09
N SER A 308 -15.54 21.40 5.26
CA SER A 308 -16.59 20.53 4.73
C SER A 308 -17.25 19.73 5.87
N ILE A 309 -16.48 19.25 6.85
CA ILE A 309 -17.01 18.59 8.05
C ILE A 309 -17.93 19.53 8.86
N LEU A 310 -17.57 20.80 9.00
CA LEU A 310 -18.38 21.80 9.73
C LEU A 310 -19.68 22.18 9.01
N GLN A 311 -19.76 21.94 7.71
CA GLN A 311 -20.96 22.23 6.91
C GLN A 311 -21.93 21.05 6.87
N CYS A 312 -21.56 19.89 7.41
CA CYS A 312 -22.48 18.78 7.59
C CYS A 312 -23.57 19.16 8.61
N PRO A 313 -24.85 18.89 8.34
CA PRO A 313 -25.95 19.18 9.26
C PRO A 313 -25.65 18.63 10.66
N ASP A 314 -25.73 19.52 11.66
CA ASP A 314 -25.36 19.25 13.05
C ASP A 314 -26.13 18.05 13.64
N ASN A 315 -25.47 16.88 13.71
CA ASN A 315 -25.60 15.85 14.76
C ASN A 315 -24.73 14.60 14.53
N ASP A 316 -24.24 14.35 13.31
CA ASP A 316 -23.54 13.08 13.02
C ASP A 316 -22.15 12.96 13.67
N PHE A 317 -21.45 14.09 13.87
CA PHE A 317 -20.04 14.08 14.28
C PHE A 317 -19.76 14.63 15.69
N LYS A 318 -20.78 15.10 16.43
CA LYS A 318 -20.68 15.68 17.79
C LYS A 318 -19.48 16.62 17.97
N VAL A 319 -19.40 17.66 17.14
CA VAL A 319 -18.20 18.53 17.03
C VAL A 319 -18.20 19.62 18.11
N GLU A 320 -17.72 19.33 19.33
CA GLU A 320 -17.40 20.37 20.32
C GLU A 320 -15.88 20.67 20.34
N GLY A 321 -15.44 21.91 20.06
CA GLY A 321 -14.03 22.35 20.22
C GLY A 321 -13.37 22.97 18.98
N LYS A 322 -12.24 23.68 19.17
CA LYS A 322 -11.61 24.57 18.17
C LYS A 322 -10.51 23.96 17.27
N PHE A 323 -10.04 22.75 17.55
CA PHE A 323 -8.94 22.13 16.78
C PHE A 323 -9.48 21.05 15.83
N TYR A 324 -9.11 21.19 14.54
CA TYR A 324 -9.47 20.30 13.44
C TYR A 324 -8.21 19.57 12.98
N MET A 325 -7.82 18.55 13.73
CA MET A 325 -6.67 17.72 13.36
C MET A 325 -7.20 16.47 12.66
N ILE A 326 -6.69 16.22 11.45
CA ILE A 326 -6.83 14.91 10.79
C ILE A 326 -5.66 14.07 11.30
N ASP A 327 -6.00 13.07 12.10
CA ASP A 327 -5.02 12.28 12.84
C ASP A 327 -4.44 11.15 12.00
N TYR A 328 -5.23 10.63 11.06
CA TYR A 328 -4.82 9.55 10.17
C TYR A 328 -5.57 9.63 8.84
N MET A 329 -4.98 9.09 7.78
CA MET A 329 -5.60 9.03 6.46
C MET A 329 -5.12 7.79 5.70
N VAL A 330 -6.04 7.14 5.00
CA VAL A 330 -5.73 6.09 4.03
C VAL A 330 -6.58 6.30 2.78
N ILE A 331 -5.99 6.12 1.61
CA ILE A 331 -6.71 6.19 0.34
C ILE A 331 -7.56 4.94 0.14
N HIS A 332 -8.74 5.09 -0.46
CA HIS A 332 -9.54 3.96 -0.90
C HIS A 332 -8.74 3.17 -1.97
N PRO A 333 -8.60 1.84 -1.87
CA PRO A 333 -7.67 1.09 -2.70
C PRO A 333 -8.02 1.06 -4.20
N THR A 334 -9.29 1.32 -4.55
CA THR A 334 -9.77 1.31 -5.95
C THR A 334 -10.42 2.61 -6.42
N ILE A 335 -10.57 3.62 -5.55
CA ILE A 335 -11.27 4.86 -5.91
C ILE A 335 -10.39 6.05 -5.47
N PRO A 336 -9.56 6.61 -6.37
CA PRO A 336 -8.47 7.48 -5.98
C PRO A 336 -8.88 8.86 -5.45
N HIS A 337 -10.15 9.25 -5.59
CA HIS A 337 -10.69 10.48 -4.99
C HIS A 337 -11.28 10.27 -3.59
N ILE A 338 -11.45 9.03 -3.12
CA ILE A 338 -12.00 8.73 -1.80
C ILE A 338 -10.87 8.42 -0.81
N PHE A 339 -10.90 9.06 0.35
CA PHE A 339 -10.00 8.78 1.45
C PHE A 339 -10.79 8.53 2.74
N TYR A 340 -10.32 7.60 3.56
CA TYR A 340 -10.81 7.41 4.92
C TYR A 340 -9.92 8.17 5.88
N LEU A 341 -10.54 9.03 6.69
CA LEU A 341 -9.86 9.97 7.57
C LEU A 341 -10.24 9.71 9.02
N GLY A 342 -9.25 9.75 9.90
CA GLY A 342 -9.46 9.83 11.35
C GLY A 342 -9.65 11.28 11.75
N PHE A 343 -10.81 11.59 12.33
CA PHE A 343 -11.14 12.93 12.82
C PHE A 343 -11.70 12.84 14.24
N ARG A 344 -10.89 13.23 15.24
CA ARG A 344 -11.23 13.18 16.68
C ARG A 344 -11.58 11.79 17.20
N LEU A 345 -12.88 11.45 17.24
CA LEU A 345 -13.41 10.15 17.66
C LEU A 345 -14.13 9.46 16.51
N ASN A 346 -14.17 10.07 15.32
CA ASN A 346 -14.89 9.56 14.16
C ASN A 346 -13.91 9.07 13.10
N ILE A 347 -14.37 8.08 12.35
CA ILE A 347 -13.84 7.71 11.05
C ILE A 347 -14.82 8.22 10.01
N ILE A 348 -14.33 8.97 9.05
CA ILE A 348 -15.11 9.55 7.97
C ILE A 348 -14.53 9.09 6.63
N SER A 349 -15.37 8.99 5.62
CA SER A 349 -14.92 8.99 4.24
C SER A 349 -15.04 10.41 3.70
N TYR A 350 -14.09 10.80 2.87
CA TYR A 350 -14.09 12.09 2.22
C TYR A 350 -13.83 11.90 0.73
N ASP A 351 -14.75 12.41 -0.08
CA ASP A 351 -14.65 12.47 -1.52
C ASP A 351 -14.03 13.82 -1.92
N PHE A 352 -12.78 13.79 -2.38
CA PHE A 352 -12.05 14.99 -2.81
C PHE A 352 -12.54 15.56 -4.14
N GLU A 353 -13.19 14.76 -4.97
CA GLU A 353 -13.74 15.19 -6.25
C GLU A 353 -15.04 15.96 -6.02
N MET A 354 -15.94 15.39 -5.22
CA MET A 354 -17.25 15.97 -4.93
C MET A 354 -17.26 16.93 -3.74
N ASP A 355 -16.19 16.98 -2.94
CA ASP A 355 -16.11 17.75 -1.67
C ASP A 355 -17.21 17.35 -0.67
N VAL A 356 -17.40 16.03 -0.51
CA VAL A 356 -18.44 15.45 0.34
C VAL A 356 -17.81 14.61 1.45
N VAL A 357 -18.31 14.79 2.68
CA VAL A 357 -17.96 13.99 3.86
C VAL A 357 -19.09 12.99 4.12
N GLN A 358 -18.76 11.75 4.44
CA GLN A 358 -19.72 10.78 4.98
C GLN A 358 -19.18 10.15 6.26
N PHE A 359 -20.09 9.85 7.20
CA PHE A 359 -19.76 9.16 8.43
C PHE A 359 -19.56 7.66 8.18
N VAL A 360 -18.46 7.10 8.71
CA VAL A 360 -18.17 5.66 8.59
C VAL A 360 -18.35 4.97 9.95
N SER A 361 -17.68 5.44 11.00
CA SER A 361 -17.73 4.80 12.33
C SER A 361 -17.22 5.70 13.47
N ILE A 362 -17.38 5.26 14.72
CA ILE A 362 -16.86 5.90 15.94
C ILE A 362 -15.80 5.01 16.61
N PHE A 363 -14.71 5.63 17.04
CA PHE A 363 -13.68 5.02 17.88
C PHE A 363 -14.11 4.92 19.34
N SER A 364 -13.65 3.88 20.05
CA SER A 364 -13.72 3.80 21.52
C SER A 364 -12.57 4.58 22.20
N GLY A 365 -12.06 5.65 21.58
CA GLY A 365 -10.90 6.43 22.03
C GLY A 365 -10.41 7.43 20.98
N ARG A 366 -9.28 8.12 21.20
CA ARG A 366 -8.73 9.09 20.23
C ARG A 366 -8.27 8.40 18.93
N SER A 367 -8.73 8.91 17.79
CA SER A 367 -8.38 8.51 16.41
C SER A 367 -6.89 8.30 16.17
N ARG A 368 -6.03 9.19 16.66
CA ARG A 368 -4.55 9.12 16.49
C ARG A 368 -3.90 7.85 17.01
N LEU A 369 -4.63 7.06 17.79
CA LEU A 369 -4.14 5.81 18.34
C LEU A 369 -4.44 4.62 17.42
N TYR A 370 -5.18 4.81 16.33
CA TYR A 370 -5.56 3.75 15.40
C TYR A 370 -4.76 3.82 14.10
N LYS A 371 -4.41 2.65 13.55
CA LYS A 371 -3.82 2.49 12.22
C LYS A 371 -4.86 1.93 11.27
N PHE A 372 -4.88 2.43 10.03
CA PHE A 372 -5.78 1.96 8.98
C PHE A 372 -5.02 1.21 7.90
N PHE A 373 -5.49 0.01 7.56
CA PHE A 373 -4.89 -0.84 6.52
C PHE A 373 -5.90 -1.00 5.38
N PRO A 374 -5.66 -0.41 4.20
CA PRO A 374 -6.60 -0.50 3.09
C PRO A 374 -6.70 -1.97 2.64
N PHE A 375 -7.92 -2.43 2.38
CA PHE A 375 -8.17 -3.82 2.03
C PHE A 375 -9.11 -3.89 0.85
N GLU A 376 -8.71 -4.69 -0.13
CA GLU A 376 -9.50 -5.04 -1.29
C GLU A 376 -9.39 -6.55 -1.46
N TRP A 377 -10.51 -7.19 -1.80
CA TRP A 377 -10.57 -8.61 -2.06
C TRP A 377 -11.32 -8.86 -3.35
N TYR A 378 -10.64 -9.53 -4.27
CA TYR A 378 -11.16 -9.98 -5.55
C TYR A 378 -11.54 -11.46 -5.40
N GLN A 379 -12.70 -11.88 -5.92
CA GLN A 379 -13.17 -13.26 -5.79
C GLN A 379 -12.17 -14.22 -6.47
N TRP A 380 -11.74 -15.26 -5.75
CA TRP A 380 -10.76 -16.24 -6.22
C TRP A 380 -11.45 -17.54 -6.68
N PRO A 381 -10.95 -18.21 -7.74
CA PRO A 381 -9.89 -17.77 -8.66
C PRO A 381 -10.39 -16.67 -9.61
N ARG A 382 -9.51 -15.73 -9.97
CA ARG A 382 -9.78 -14.70 -10.98
C ARG A 382 -9.79 -15.32 -12.38
N ARG A 383 -10.78 -16.17 -12.68
CA ARG A 383 -10.99 -16.65 -14.05
C ARG A 383 -11.57 -15.49 -14.85
N LEU A 384 -10.83 -15.07 -15.88
CA LEU A 384 -11.40 -14.30 -16.99
C LEU A 384 -12.50 -15.19 -17.59
N GLU A 385 -13.76 -14.81 -17.42
CA GLU A 385 -14.86 -15.32 -18.26
C GLU A 385 -14.79 -14.68 -19.65
#